data_AF-X1HIF7-F1
#
_entry.id   AF-X1HIF7-F1
#
_cell.length_a   1.000
_cell.length_b   1.000
_cell.length_c   1.000
_cell.angle_alpha   90.00
_cell.angle_beta   90.00
_cell.angle_gamma   90.00
#
_symmetry.space_group_name_H-M   'P 1'
#
loop_
_entity.id
_entity.type
_entity.pdbx_description
1 polymer ?
#
loop_
_entity_poly.entity_id
_entity_poly.type
_entity_poly.pdbx_seq_one_letter_code
_entity_poly.pdbx_strand_id
1 'polypeptide(L)'
;QVIPEDVVDKIALINNETSAREMISSGEISSFFIIHADYLQSGDIDFVQKEYNFLISQSETENLRNVIVFNLMLDPSKAVRYLEPMNTNLVYLTEQKESDFDRSENFWLPYTVMMLFYMLIIGSSSMMLNSITNEKKNRTMEILLTSVAPRDLLIGKTIALGIAGVIQSSVWLSSSFFLLTMAGQRFALPEGFQLEASFLVWGIIFFILGYALYSNLMAGLGALVPNPKEGSQATLVIIFPLIIPLFFSNLVATAPNA
;
A
#
# COMPACT_ATOMS: atom_id res chain seq x y z
N GLN A 1 8.58 -15.68 37.78
CA GLN A 1 8.01 -15.45 36.44
C GLN A 1 9.14 -15.01 35.54
N VAL A 2 9.28 -15.64 34.39
CA VAL A 2 10.33 -15.32 33.41
C VAL A 2 9.65 -14.56 32.28
N ILE A 3 10.06 -13.33 32.03
CA ILE A 3 9.62 -12.59 30.85
C ILE A 3 10.55 -13.01 29.71
N PRO A 4 10.03 -13.50 28.57
CA PRO A 4 10.82 -13.83 27.40
C PRO A 4 11.64 -12.63 26.92
N GLU A 5 12.91 -12.83 26.52
CA GLU A 5 13.84 -11.76 26.14
C GLU A 5 13.30 -10.83 25.03
N ASP A 6 12.45 -11.35 24.15
CA ASP A 6 11.77 -10.62 23.06
C ASP A 6 10.69 -9.63 23.54
N VAL A 7 10.26 -9.73 24.80
CA VAL A 7 9.19 -8.91 25.39
C VAL A 7 9.61 -8.19 26.67
N VAL A 8 10.85 -8.40 27.16
CA VAL A 8 11.39 -7.77 28.39
C VAL A 8 11.30 -6.25 28.36
N ASP A 9 11.54 -5.62 27.21
CA ASP A 9 11.48 -4.15 27.07
C ASP A 9 10.06 -3.61 26.85
N LYS A 10 9.05 -4.49 26.73
CA LYS A 10 7.66 -4.13 26.38
C LYS A 10 6.67 -4.42 27.49
N ILE A 11 6.95 -5.36 28.40
CA ILE A 11 6.05 -5.74 29.48
C ILE A 11 6.78 -5.61 30.83
N ALA A 12 6.14 -4.91 31.76
CA ALA A 12 6.60 -4.80 33.14
C ALA A 12 5.58 -5.40 34.11
N LEU A 13 6.07 -6.11 35.12
CA LEU A 13 5.22 -6.64 36.20
C LEU A 13 4.89 -5.52 37.18
N ILE A 14 3.60 -5.23 37.37
CA ILE A 14 3.11 -4.28 38.37
C ILE A 14 2.38 -5.06 39.46
N ASN A 15 2.85 -4.94 40.71
CA ASN A 15 2.33 -5.74 41.84
C ASN A 15 1.01 -5.21 42.43
N ASN A 16 0.54 -4.03 42.00
CA ASN A 16 -0.63 -3.37 42.57
C ASN A 16 -1.50 -2.72 41.47
N GLU A 17 -2.76 -3.13 41.37
CA GLU A 17 -3.73 -2.61 40.40
C GLU A 17 -3.97 -1.10 40.57
N THR A 18 -4.02 -0.59 41.81
CA THR A 18 -4.25 0.84 42.07
C THR A 18 -3.13 1.68 41.46
N SER A 19 -1.88 1.22 41.61
CA SER A 19 -0.71 1.87 40.99
C SER A 19 -0.77 1.80 39.47
N ALA A 20 -1.20 0.66 38.89
CA ALA A 20 -1.34 0.53 37.44
C ALA A 20 -2.40 1.49 36.87
N ARG A 21 -3.51 1.70 37.58
CA ARG A 21 -4.57 2.66 37.19
C ARG A 21 -4.10 4.12 37.25
N GLU A 22 -3.26 4.46 38.22
CA GLU A 22 -2.63 5.78 38.32
C GLU A 22 -1.60 6.01 37.19
N MET A 23 -0.81 4.99 36.85
CA MET A 23 0.14 5.03 35.73
C MET A 23 -0.55 5.19 34.36
N ILE A 24 -1.69 4.52 34.14
CA ILE A 24 -2.52 4.75 32.94
C ILE A 24 -3.06 6.18 32.91
N SER A 25 -3.50 6.68 34.06
CA SER A 25 -4.14 7.99 34.16
C SER A 25 -3.14 9.13 33.92
N SER A 26 -1.90 8.98 34.41
CA SER A 26 -0.76 9.89 34.20
C SER A 26 -0.10 9.75 32.81
N GLY A 27 -0.42 8.68 32.07
CA GLY A 27 0.10 8.43 30.71
C GLY A 27 1.47 7.77 30.67
N GLU A 28 1.94 7.23 31.80
CA GLU A 28 3.21 6.49 31.90
C GLU A 28 3.13 5.12 31.22
N ILE A 29 1.96 4.48 31.26
CA ILE A 29 1.66 3.23 30.53
C ILE A 29 0.37 3.40 29.71
N SER A 30 0.29 2.72 28.58
CA SER A 30 -0.87 2.77 27.67
C SER A 30 -2.02 1.85 28.10
N SER A 31 -1.69 0.67 28.62
CA SER A 31 -2.62 -0.38 29.03
C SER A 31 -1.97 -1.32 30.05
N PHE A 32 -2.79 -2.07 30.81
CA PHE A 32 -2.31 -3.18 31.65
C PHE A 32 -3.30 -4.35 31.63
N PHE A 33 -2.80 -5.52 32.04
CA PHE A 33 -3.59 -6.74 32.16
C PHE A 33 -3.70 -7.16 33.62
N ILE A 34 -4.88 -7.64 34.01
CA ILE A 34 -5.12 -8.27 35.32
C ILE A 34 -5.27 -9.76 35.09
N ILE A 35 -4.31 -10.54 35.58
CA ILE A 35 -4.37 -12.00 35.59
C ILE A 35 -5.03 -12.41 36.91
N HIS A 36 -6.22 -13.01 36.83
CA HIS A 36 -6.98 -13.42 38.01
C HIS A 36 -6.29 -14.58 38.75
N ALA A 37 -6.51 -14.69 40.06
CA ALA A 37 -5.85 -15.70 40.88
C ALA A 37 -6.25 -17.14 40.51
N ASP A 38 -7.46 -17.32 39.98
CA ASP A 38 -8.02 -18.58 39.49
C ASP A 38 -7.76 -18.81 37.99
N TYR A 39 -6.89 -18.01 37.36
CA TYR A 39 -6.60 -18.04 35.91
C TYR A 39 -6.34 -19.45 35.35
N LEU A 40 -5.68 -20.33 36.10
CA LEU A 40 -5.43 -21.72 35.64
C LEU A 40 -6.71 -22.56 35.48
N GLN A 41 -7.82 -22.14 36.08
CA GLN A 41 -9.12 -22.80 36.04
C GLN A 41 -10.11 -22.01 35.17
N SER A 42 -10.16 -20.68 35.32
CA SER A 42 -11.09 -19.80 34.62
C SER A 42 -10.60 -19.39 33.23
N GLY A 43 -9.30 -19.15 33.08
CA GLY A 43 -8.70 -18.54 31.89
C GLY A 43 -8.93 -17.02 31.79
N ASP A 44 -9.53 -16.39 32.81
CA ASP A 44 -9.99 -15.01 32.74
C ASP A 44 -8.83 -14.01 32.93
N ILE A 45 -8.81 -12.99 32.07
CA ILE A 45 -7.87 -11.86 32.10
C ILE A 45 -8.63 -10.59 31.76
N ASP A 46 -8.49 -9.55 32.58
CA ASP A 46 -9.03 -8.23 32.24
C ASP A 46 -7.98 -7.40 31.52
N PHE A 47 -8.32 -6.87 30.35
CA PHE A 47 -7.52 -5.89 29.63
C PHE A 47 -8.03 -4.48 29.90
N VAL A 48 -7.21 -3.65 30.53
CA VAL A 48 -7.57 -2.29 30.94
C VAL A 48 -6.80 -1.26 30.12
N GLN A 49 -7.53 -0.37 29.45
CA GLN A 49 -6.97 0.72 28.66
C GLN A 49 -7.76 2.02 28.89
N LYS A 50 -7.11 3.17 28.69
CA LYS A 50 -7.75 4.49 28.90
C LYS A 50 -8.78 4.82 27.82
N GLU A 51 -8.46 4.52 26.57
CA GLU A 51 -9.29 4.79 25.40
C GLU A 51 -9.32 3.57 24.48
N TYR A 52 -10.40 3.44 23.70
CA TYR A 52 -10.51 2.34 22.74
C TYR A 52 -9.47 2.50 21.62
N ASN A 53 -8.52 1.57 21.54
CA ASN A 53 -7.58 1.47 20.43
C ASN A 53 -7.47 0.01 19.95
N PHE A 54 -8.07 -0.27 18.79
CA PHE A 54 -8.11 -1.60 18.21
C PHE A 54 -6.72 -2.18 17.91
N LEU A 55 -5.79 -1.36 17.40
CA LEU A 55 -4.45 -1.82 17.01
C LEU A 55 -3.61 -2.21 18.22
N ILE A 56 -3.71 -1.42 19.31
CA ILE A 56 -3.02 -1.72 20.58
C ILE A 56 -3.57 -3.01 21.17
N SER A 57 -4.91 -3.15 21.21
CA SER A 57 -5.56 -4.31 21.84
C SER A 57 -5.16 -5.66 21.24
N GLN A 58 -4.93 -5.75 19.93
CA GLN A 58 -4.45 -6.99 19.32
C GLN A 58 -2.99 -7.26 19.66
N SER A 59 -2.10 -6.30 19.42
CA SER A 59 -0.66 -6.51 19.60
C SER A 59 -0.26 -6.85 21.04
N GLU A 60 -0.89 -6.21 22.03
CA GLU A 60 -0.57 -6.45 23.44
C GLU A 60 -1.11 -7.79 23.94
N THR A 61 -2.26 -8.24 23.42
CA THR A 61 -2.84 -9.55 23.78
C THR A 61 -1.97 -10.70 23.25
N GLU A 62 -1.40 -10.56 22.06
CA GLU A 62 -0.47 -11.53 21.49
C GLU A 62 0.82 -11.62 22.31
N ASN A 63 1.38 -10.47 22.73
CA ASN A 63 2.56 -10.43 23.59
C ASN A 63 2.28 -11.11 24.95
N LEU A 64 1.15 -10.80 25.58
CA LEU A 64 0.76 -11.42 26.85
C LEU A 64 0.59 -12.94 26.69
N ARG A 65 -0.06 -13.40 25.61
CA ARG A 65 -0.22 -14.83 25.33
C ARG A 65 1.14 -15.52 25.29
N ASN A 66 2.13 -14.94 24.63
CA ASN A 66 3.46 -15.50 24.56
C ASN A 66 4.11 -15.62 25.95
N VAL A 67 4.01 -14.58 26.77
CA VAL A 67 4.49 -14.60 28.17
C VAL A 67 3.81 -15.69 28.99
N ILE A 68 2.48 -15.80 28.89
CA ILE A 68 1.70 -16.82 29.59
C ILE A 68 2.14 -18.21 29.17
N VAL A 69 2.18 -18.50 27.87
CA VAL A 69 2.58 -19.81 27.35
C VAL A 69 4.00 -20.17 27.81
N PHE A 70 4.93 -19.21 27.77
CA PHE A 70 6.30 -19.43 28.23
C PHE A 70 6.38 -19.79 29.71
N ASN A 71 5.59 -19.12 30.55
CA ASN A 71 5.55 -19.40 31.99
C ASN A 71 4.76 -20.68 32.33
N LEU A 72 3.73 -21.03 31.57
CA LEU A 72 2.95 -22.25 31.78
C LEU A 72 3.70 -23.51 31.32
N MET A 73 4.45 -23.42 30.22
CA MET A 73 5.16 -24.58 29.66
C MET A 73 6.43 -24.94 30.42
N LEU A 74 6.99 -24.02 31.21
CA LEU A 74 8.22 -24.17 32.02
C LEU A 74 9.47 -24.61 31.23
N ASP A 75 9.35 -24.74 29.92
CA ASP A 75 10.36 -25.19 28.96
C ASP A 75 10.27 -24.25 27.74
N PRO A 76 11.26 -23.36 27.55
CA PRO A 76 11.29 -22.41 26.44
C PRO A 76 11.14 -23.08 25.07
N SER A 77 11.70 -24.28 24.89
CA SER A 77 11.68 -24.96 23.59
C SER A 77 10.27 -25.47 23.25
N LYS A 78 9.53 -25.95 24.26
CA LYS A 78 8.13 -26.38 24.10
C LYS A 78 7.19 -25.19 23.92
N ALA A 79 7.45 -24.08 24.63
CA ALA A 79 6.69 -22.85 24.47
C ALA A 79 6.78 -22.32 23.03
N VAL A 80 8.00 -22.23 22.49
CA VAL A 80 8.23 -21.82 21.09
C VAL A 80 7.53 -22.77 20.12
N ARG A 81 7.65 -24.09 20.31
CA ARG A 81 6.95 -25.06 19.45
C ARG A 81 5.43 -25.01 19.57
N TYR A 82 4.86 -24.58 20.69
CA TYR A 82 3.41 -24.40 20.82
C TYR A 82 2.92 -23.14 20.10
N LEU A 83 3.67 -22.04 20.22
CA LEU A 83 3.37 -20.79 19.53
C LEU A 83 3.59 -20.89 18.02
N GLU A 84 4.61 -21.65 17.60
CA GLU A 84 4.98 -21.90 16.22
C GLU A 84 4.97 -23.42 15.93
N PRO A 85 3.78 -24.03 15.78
CA PRO A 85 3.61 -25.48 15.71
C PRO A 85 4.35 -26.11 14.54
N MET A 86 4.41 -25.44 13.40
CA MET A 86 4.93 -26.01 12.17
C MET A 86 5.76 -24.96 11.43
N ASN A 87 6.87 -25.40 10.84
CA ASN A 87 7.56 -24.66 9.78
C ASN A 87 7.40 -25.49 8.51
N THR A 88 6.46 -25.09 7.66
CA THR A 88 6.06 -25.86 6.48
C THR A 88 6.96 -25.50 5.31
N ASN A 89 7.68 -26.50 4.79
CA ASN A 89 8.35 -26.38 3.51
C ASN A 89 7.41 -26.91 2.42
N LEU A 90 7.00 -26.04 1.50
CA LEU A 90 6.19 -26.42 0.36
C LEU A 90 7.06 -27.20 -0.63
N VAL A 91 6.69 -28.45 -0.90
CA VAL A 91 7.38 -29.32 -1.85
C VAL A 91 6.41 -29.65 -2.98
N TYR A 92 6.68 -29.12 -4.17
CA TYR A 92 5.89 -29.41 -5.37
C TYR A 92 6.28 -30.79 -5.93
N LEU A 93 5.27 -31.62 -6.26
CA LEU A 93 5.48 -32.96 -6.82
C LEU A 93 5.94 -32.93 -8.30
N THR A 94 5.72 -31.80 -8.96
CA THR A 94 6.18 -31.54 -10.31
C THR A 94 7.24 -30.46 -10.24
N GLU A 95 8.26 -30.54 -11.09
CA GLU A 95 9.25 -29.48 -11.32
C GLU A 95 8.56 -28.29 -12.04
N GLN A 96 7.52 -27.74 -11.43
CA GLN A 96 6.97 -26.46 -11.83
C GLN A 96 7.98 -25.43 -11.37
N LYS A 97 8.52 -24.69 -12.34
CA LYS A 97 9.26 -23.46 -12.08
C LYS A 97 8.33 -22.60 -11.22
N GLU A 98 8.62 -22.54 -9.92
CA GLU A 98 7.90 -21.75 -8.93
C GLU A 98 7.67 -20.38 -9.58
N SER A 99 6.41 -20.02 -9.82
CA SER A 99 6.11 -18.70 -10.37
C SER A 99 6.72 -17.69 -9.41
N ASP A 100 7.44 -16.67 -9.90
CA ASP A 100 8.02 -15.64 -9.04
C ASP A 100 6.98 -14.98 -8.12
N PHE A 101 5.68 -15.16 -8.40
CA PHE A 101 4.54 -14.75 -7.62
C PHE A 101 4.18 -15.63 -6.40
N ASP A 102 4.61 -16.89 -6.32
CA ASP A 102 4.33 -17.78 -5.18
C ASP A 102 5.16 -17.42 -3.94
N ARG A 103 6.30 -16.75 -4.13
CA ARG A 103 7.09 -16.21 -3.02
C ARG A 103 6.41 -14.95 -2.50
N SER A 104 5.82 -15.02 -1.30
CA SER A 104 5.17 -13.90 -0.61
C SER A 104 6.01 -12.60 -0.59
N GLU A 105 7.34 -12.73 -0.64
CA GLU A 105 8.31 -11.62 -0.67
C GLU A 105 8.34 -10.85 -2.01
N ASN A 106 7.97 -11.50 -3.13
CA ASN A 106 7.99 -10.92 -4.48
C ASN A 106 6.68 -10.20 -4.87
N PHE A 107 5.65 -10.27 -4.03
CA PHE A 107 4.35 -9.62 -4.31
C PHE A 107 4.44 -8.08 -4.35
N TRP A 108 5.36 -7.51 -3.56
CA TRP A 108 5.44 -6.07 -3.36
C TRP A 108 5.88 -5.31 -4.62
N LEU A 109 6.77 -5.89 -5.43
CA LEU A 109 7.33 -5.18 -6.58
C LEU A 109 6.30 -4.95 -7.69
N PRO A 110 5.56 -5.97 -8.20
CA PRO A 110 4.51 -5.74 -9.19
C PRO A 110 3.45 -4.75 -8.70
N TYR A 111 3.06 -4.83 -7.42
CA TYR A 111 2.14 -3.87 -6.81
C TYR A 111 2.70 -2.45 -6.82
N THR A 112 3.96 -2.26 -6.43
CA THR A 112 4.63 -0.95 -6.43
C THR A 112 4.73 -0.38 -7.84
N VAL A 113 5.12 -1.20 -8.82
CA VAL A 113 5.21 -0.82 -10.23
C VAL A 113 3.84 -0.40 -10.77
N MET A 114 2.80 -1.18 -10.50
CA MET A 114 1.42 -0.86 -10.89
C MET A 114 0.95 0.45 -10.25
N MET A 115 1.20 0.66 -8.96
CA MET A 115 0.85 1.89 -8.27
C MET A 115 1.61 3.11 -8.83
N LEU A 116 2.86 2.92 -9.25
CA LEU A 116 3.64 3.94 -9.93
C LEU A 116 3.00 4.31 -11.27
N PHE A 117 2.59 3.33 -12.09
CA PHE A 117 1.85 3.62 -13.33
C PHE A 117 0.51 4.30 -13.09
N TYR A 118 -0.22 3.87 -12.06
CA TYR A 118 -1.46 4.52 -11.63
C TYR A 118 -1.23 6.00 -11.35
N MET A 119 -0.20 6.32 -10.55
CA MET A 119 0.15 7.70 -10.21
C MET A 119 0.57 8.51 -11.44
N LEU A 120 1.36 7.93 -12.34
CA LEU A 120 1.82 8.62 -13.55
C LEU A 120 0.67 8.93 -14.52
N ILE A 121 -0.20 7.95 -14.78
CA ILE A 121 -1.32 8.09 -15.71
C ILE A 121 -2.33 9.08 -15.15
N ILE A 122 -2.83 8.86 -13.92
CA ILE A 122 -3.82 9.75 -13.32
C ILE A 122 -3.25 11.14 -13.10
N GLY A 123 -2.02 11.26 -12.62
CA GLY A 123 -1.34 12.54 -12.44
C GLY A 123 -1.27 13.32 -13.76
N SER A 124 -0.77 12.70 -14.83
CA SER A 124 -0.64 13.35 -16.14
C SER A 124 -1.99 13.65 -16.79
N SER A 125 -2.94 12.72 -16.74
CA SER A 125 -4.28 12.93 -17.31
C SER A 125 -5.09 13.97 -16.53
N SER A 126 -4.88 14.14 -15.22
CA SER A 126 -5.53 15.18 -14.43
C SER A 126 -5.14 16.60 -14.86
N MET A 127 -3.96 16.78 -15.47
CA MET A 127 -3.55 18.05 -16.05
C MET A 127 -4.47 18.49 -17.18
N MET A 128 -5.00 17.53 -17.97
CA MET A 128 -5.97 17.82 -19.03
C MET A 128 -7.28 18.37 -18.45
N LEU A 129 -7.81 17.71 -17.43
CA LEU A 129 -9.02 18.14 -16.72
C LEU A 129 -8.84 19.56 -16.16
N ASN A 130 -7.73 19.80 -15.46
CA ASN A 130 -7.43 21.10 -14.87
C ASN A 130 -7.25 22.19 -15.93
N SER A 131 -6.60 21.88 -17.06
CA SER A 131 -6.46 22.84 -18.17
C SER A 131 -7.82 23.27 -18.73
N ILE A 132 -8.69 22.31 -19.08
CA ILE A 132 -10.00 22.61 -19.68
C ILE A 132 -10.88 23.38 -18.69
N THR A 133 -10.94 22.92 -17.44
CA THR A 133 -11.79 23.56 -16.42
C THR A 133 -11.31 24.97 -16.05
N ASN A 134 -10.00 25.21 -16.02
CA ASN A 134 -9.45 26.55 -15.80
C ASN A 134 -9.69 27.49 -16.99
N GLU A 135 -9.57 27.01 -18.22
CA GLU A 135 -9.87 27.81 -19.41
C GLU A 135 -11.35 28.19 -19.51
N LYS A 136 -12.23 27.28 -19.11
CA LYS A 136 -13.67 27.54 -18.99
C LYS A 136 -13.96 28.60 -17.92
N LYS A 137 -13.35 28.45 -16.74
CA LYS A 137 -13.49 29.40 -15.62
C LYS A 137 -13.04 30.82 -16.01
N ASN A 138 -11.93 30.93 -16.74
CA ASN A 138 -11.33 32.21 -17.10
C ASN A 138 -11.90 32.84 -18.39
N ARG A 139 -12.97 32.27 -18.97
CA ARG A 139 -13.50 32.63 -20.30
C ARG A 139 -12.48 32.60 -21.45
N THR A 140 -11.31 32.01 -21.21
CA THR A 140 -10.25 31.86 -22.23
C THR A 140 -10.74 30.97 -23.37
N MET A 141 -11.57 29.98 -23.06
CA MET A 141 -12.18 29.11 -24.07
C MET A 141 -13.03 29.89 -25.09
N GLU A 142 -13.83 30.87 -24.65
CA GLU A 142 -14.68 31.67 -25.56
C GLU A 142 -13.83 32.45 -26.57
N ILE A 143 -12.74 33.06 -26.12
CA ILE A 143 -11.83 33.83 -26.97
C ILE A 143 -11.12 32.90 -27.95
N LEU A 144 -10.58 31.77 -27.49
CA LEU A 144 -9.86 30.81 -28.34
C LEU A 144 -10.76 30.22 -29.43
N LEU A 145 -12.03 29.96 -29.12
CA LEU A 145 -13.00 29.43 -30.08
C LEU A 145 -13.42 30.44 -31.15
N THR A 146 -13.20 31.74 -30.95
CA THR A 146 -13.37 32.74 -32.03
C THR A 146 -12.22 32.72 -33.05
N SER A 147 -11.08 32.12 -32.69
CA SER A 147 -9.84 32.16 -33.48
C SER A 147 -9.46 30.82 -34.11
N VAL A 148 -9.78 29.69 -33.46
CA VAL A 148 -9.42 28.33 -33.91
C VAL A 148 -10.56 27.36 -33.62
N ALA A 149 -10.72 26.33 -34.46
CA ALA A 149 -11.72 25.30 -34.25
C ALA A 149 -11.47 24.49 -32.95
N PRO A 150 -12.53 24.13 -32.19
CA PRO A 150 -12.41 23.42 -30.91
C PRO A 150 -11.61 22.10 -30.99
N ARG A 151 -11.78 21.36 -32.09
CA ARG A 151 -11.12 20.06 -32.30
C ARG A 151 -9.60 20.21 -32.40
N ASP A 152 -9.13 21.21 -33.13
CA ASP A 152 -7.70 21.43 -33.34
C ASP A 152 -7.03 21.90 -32.04
N LEU A 153 -7.73 22.71 -31.25
CA LEU A 153 -7.30 23.12 -29.91
C LEU A 153 -7.14 21.91 -28.97
N LEU A 154 -8.13 21.01 -28.93
CA LEU A 154 -8.09 19.83 -28.06
C LEU A 154 -7.02 18.81 -28.48
N ILE A 155 -6.84 18.56 -29.78
CA ILE A 155 -5.79 17.66 -30.27
C ILE A 155 -4.41 18.23 -29.95
N GLY A 156 -4.17 19.50 -30.26
CA GLY A 156 -2.89 20.17 -29.98
C GLY A 156 -2.57 20.15 -28.50
N LYS A 157 -3.56 20.43 -27.65
CA LYS A 157 -3.42 20.37 -26.19
C LYS A 157 -3.13 18.96 -25.68
N THR A 158 -3.81 17.94 -26.22
CA THR A 158 -3.59 16.54 -25.83
C THR A 158 -2.16 16.11 -26.14
N ILE A 159 -1.63 16.50 -27.31
CA ILE A 159 -0.24 16.22 -27.68
C ILE A 159 0.72 16.99 -26.77
N ALA A 160 0.49 18.29 -26.54
CA ALA A 160 1.37 19.12 -25.73
C ALA A 160 1.45 18.63 -24.27
N LEU A 161 0.29 18.38 -23.64
CA LEU A 161 0.24 17.82 -22.28
C LEU A 161 0.76 16.37 -22.25
N GLY A 162 0.59 15.61 -23.33
CA GLY A 162 1.16 14.27 -23.48
C GLY A 162 2.68 14.28 -23.48
N ILE A 163 3.31 15.22 -24.19
CA ILE A 163 4.77 15.40 -24.17
C ILE A 163 5.25 15.77 -22.76
N ALA A 164 4.56 16.70 -22.08
CA ALA A 164 4.87 17.03 -20.69
C ALA A 164 4.76 15.81 -19.76
N GLY A 165 3.72 15.00 -19.96
CA GLY A 165 3.51 13.74 -19.25
C GLY A 165 4.63 12.72 -19.53
N VAL A 166 5.09 12.58 -20.78
CA VAL A 166 6.20 11.69 -21.13
C VAL A 166 7.48 12.12 -20.44
N ILE A 167 7.78 13.42 -20.42
CA ILE A 167 8.95 13.97 -19.70
C ILE A 167 8.85 13.65 -18.21
N GLN A 168 7.71 13.93 -17.59
CA GLN A 168 7.47 13.62 -16.18
C GLN A 168 7.64 12.12 -15.89
N SER A 169 7.00 11.26 -16.68
CA SER A 169 7.07 9.81 -16.52
C SER A 169 8.47 9.26 -16.72
N SER A 170 9.23 9.83 -17.66
CA SER A 170 10.64 9.46 -17.88
C SER A 170 11.50 9.74 -16.65
N VAL A 171 11.29 10.88 -15.99
CA VAL A 171 12.00 11.24 -14.75
C VAL A 171 11.66 10.27 -13.63
N TRP A 172 10.38 9.97 -13.42
CA TRP A 172 9.93 9.06 -12.35
C TRP A 172 10.38 7.61 -12.57
N LEU A 173 10.21 7.08 -13.79
CA LEU A 173 10.62 5.71 -14.14
C LEU A 173 12.14 5.54 -14.03
N SER A 174 12.91 6.51 -14.53
CA SER A 174 14.38 6.46 -14.43
C SER A 174 14.83 6.55 -12.97
N SER A 175 14.17 7.38 -12.16
CA SER A 175 14.47 7.49 -10.72
C SER A 175 14.17 6.18 -9.99
N SER A 176 13.02 5.57 -10.26
CA SER A 176 12.64 4.27 -9.68
C SER A 176 13.63 3.16 -10.05
N PHE A 177 14.00 3.08 -11.33
CA PHE A 177 15.01 2.13 -11.82
C PHE A 177 16.38 2.33 -11.15
N PHE A 178 16.85 3.57 -11.05
CA PHE A 178 18.14 3.89 -10.42
C PHE A 178 18.13 3.59 -8.91
N LEU A 179 17.05 3.91 -8.21
CA LEU A 179 16.92 3.63 -6.78
C LEU A 179 16.88 2.13 -6.49
N LEU A 180 16.14 1.34 -7.28
CA LEU A 180 16.06 -0.11 -7.08
C LEU A 180 17.38 -0.81 -7.38
N THR A 181 18.08 -0.39 -8.45
CA THR A 181 19.41 -0.93 -8.78
C THR A 181 20.46 -0.58 -7.72
N MET A 182 20.46 0.65 -7.20
CA MET A 182 21.34 1.03 -6.07
C MET A 182 20.98 0.29 -4.78
N ALA A 183 19.69 0.15 -4.49
CA ALA A 183 19.23 -0.55 -3.29
C ALA A 183 19.62 -2.03 -3.33
N GLY A 184 19.47 -2.70 -4.47
CA GLY A 184 19.86 -4.11 -4.65
C GLY A 184 21.36 -4.37 -4.49
N GLN A 185 22.22 -3.36 -4.72
CA GLN A 185 23.66 -3.46 -4.47
C GLN A 185 24.04 -3.30 -2.99
N ARG A 186 23.22 -2.57 -2.21
CA ARG A 186 23.53 -2.23 -0.80
C ARG A 186 22.82 -3.11 0.21
N PHE A 187 21.58 -3.47 -0.11
CA PHE A 187 20.74 -4.36 0.64
C PHE A 187 20.57 -5.57 -0.27
N ALA A 188 20.90 -6.77 0.19
CA ALA A 188 20.81 -8.00 -0.61
C ALA A 188 19.34 -8.30 -0.97
N LEU A 189 18.78 -7.54 -1.91
CA LEU A 189 17.38 -7.63 -2.30
C LEU A 189 17.14 -8.94 -3.05
N PRO A 190 15.94 -9.53 -2.93
CA PRO A 190 15.56 -10.68 -3.71
C PRO A 190 15.71 -10.43 -5.22
N GLU A 191 15.98 -11.49 -5.99
CA GLU A 191 16.19 -11.40 -7.45
C GLU A 191 15.05 -10.70 -8.19
N GLY A 192 13.82 -10.83 -7.68
CA GLY A 192 12.65 -10.16 -8.26
C GLY A 192 12.80 -8.64 -8.38
N PHE A 193 13.56 -7.99 -7.49
CA PHE A 193 13.78 -6.53 -7.50
C PHE A 193 14.79 -6.04 -8.55
N GLN A 194 15.44 -6.94 -9.27
CA GLN A 194 16.38 -6.59 -10.32
C GLN A 194 15.62 -6.26 -11.62
N LEU A 195 15.27 -4.98 -11.79
CA LEU A 195 14.61 -4.51 -13.01
C LEU A 195 15.61 -4.48 -14.18
N GLU A 196 15.19 -4.99 -15.32
CA GLU A 196 15.90 -4.83 -16.58
C GLU A 196 15.67 -3.44 -17.20
N ALA A 197 16.60 -2.97 -18.02
CA ALA A 197 16.44 -1.71 -18.77
C ALA A 197 15.23 -1.71 -19.72
N SER A 198 14.75 -2.91 -20.12
CA SER A 198 13.53 -3.10 -20.90
C SER A 198 12.29 -2.52 -20.20
N PHE A 199 12.29 -2.47 -18.86
CA PHE A 199 11.24 -1.85 -18.04
C PHE A 199 11.00 -0.38 -18.41
N LEU A 200 12.06 0.39 -18.69
CA LEU A 200 11.92 1.81 -19.04
C LEU A 200 11.23 1.99 -20.39
N VAL A 201 11.60 1.18 -21.38
CA VAL A 201 11.03 1.24 -22.72
C VAL A 201 9.55 0.86 -22.67
N TRP A 202 9.22 -0.27 -22.05
CA TRP A 202 7.84 -0.69 -21.86
C TRP A 202 7.06 0.32 -21.02
N GLY A 203 7.66 0.89 -19.99
CA GLY A 203 7.01 1.88 -19.15
C GLY A 203 6.60 3.13 -19.91
N ILE A 204 7.43 3.62 -20.83
CA ILE A 204 7.05 4.75 -21.69
C ILE A 204 5.93 4.36 -22.66
N ILE A 205 5.98 3.17 -23.25
CA ILE A 205 4.91 2.70 -24.14
C ILE A 205 3.58 2.59 -23.39
N PHE A 206 3.57 1.93 -22.23
CA PHE A 206 2.39 1.80 -21.38
C PHE A 206 1.88 3.16 -20.91
N PHE A 207 2.78 4.08 -20.56
CA PHE A 207 2.40 5.43 -20.19
C PHE A 207 1.70 6.15 -21.35
N ILE A 208 2.24 6.09 -22.57
CA ILE A 208 1.64 6.77 -23.74
C ILE A 208 0.23 6.22 -24.01
N LEU A 209 0.07 4.90 -23.98
CA LEU A 209 -1.23 4.24 -24.20
C LEU A 209 -2.22 4.59 -23.09
N GLY A 210 -1.80 4.51 -21.84
CA GLY A 210 -2.60 4.86 -20.68
C GLY A 210 -2.99 6.34 -20.69
N TYR A 211 -2.03 7.23 -20.94
CA TYR A 211 -2.28 8.66 -21.06
C TYR A 211 -3.28 8.96 -22.16
N ALA A 212 -3.13 8.41 -23.36
CA ALA A 212 -4.03 8.67 -24.48
C ALA A 212 -5.49 8.27 -24.16
N LEU A 213 -5.68 7.15 -23.45
CA LEU A 213 -7.00 6.73 -23.00
C LEU A 213 -7.56 7.67 -21.93
N TYR A 214 -6.80 7.88 -20.84
CA TYR A 214 -7.29 8.61 -19.67
C TYR A 214 -7.35 10.12 -19.88
N SER A 215 -6.50 10.71 -20.73
CA SER A 215 -6.58 12.13 -21.08
C SER A 215 -7.88 12.44 -21.83
N ASN A 216 -8.34 11.53 -22.69
CA ASN A 216 -9.60 11.69 -23.42
C ASN A 216 -10.81 11.59 -22.49
N LEU A 217 -10.78 10.65 -21.54
CA LEU A 217 -11.81 10.56 -20.49
C LEU A 217 -11.83 11.83 -19.63
N MET A 218 -10.66 12.31 -19.21
CA MET A 218 -10.52 13.55 -18.43
C MET A 218 -10.94 14.79 -19.23
N ALA A 219 -10.70 14.81 -20.53
CA ALA A 219 -11.15 15.90 -21.40
C ALA A 219 -12.68 15.95 -21.49
N GLY A 220 -13.32 14.78 -21.68
CA GLY A 220 -14.78 14.67 -21.65
C GLY A 220 -15.36 15.09 -20.30
N LEU A 221 -14.75 14.66 -19.20
CA LEU A 221 -15.16 15.08 -17.87
C LEU A 221 -15.01 16.59 -17.67
N GLY A 222 -13.90 17.18 -18.13
CA GLY A 222 -13.65 18.61 -18.06
C GLY A 222 -14.66 19.46 -18.83
N ALA A 223 -15.25 18.92 -19.90
CA ALA A 223 -16.33 19.56 -20.62
C ALA A 223 -17.64 19.57 -19.81
N LEU A 224 -17.94 18.46 -19.12
CA LEU A 224 -19.18 18.26 -18.35
C LEU A 224 -19.21 19.06 -17.05
N VAL A 225 -18.09 19.16 -16.35
CA VAL A 225 -18.05 19.82 -15.04
C VAL A 225 -17.99 21.36 -15.15
N PRO A 226 -18.59 22.10 -14.21
CA PRO A 226 -18.61 23.55 -14.24
C PRO A 226 -17.33 24.18 -13.66
N ASN A 227 -16.63 23.49 -12.75
CA ASN A 227 -15.43 24.02 -12.10
C ASN A 227 -14.40 22.91 -11.77
N PRO A 228 -13.12 23.27 -11.51
CA PRO A 228 -12.07 22.30 -11.21
C PRO A 228 -12.31 21.46 -9.96
N LYS A 229 -13.03 22.00 -8.95
CA LYS A 229 -13.30 21.30 -7.69
C LYS A 229 -14.24 20.11 -7.92
N GLU A 230 -15.32 20.32 -8.66
CA GLU A 230 -16.25 19.25 -9.06
C GLU A 230 -15.58 18.25 -10.01
N GLY A 231 -14.75 18.71 -10.95
CA GLY A 231 -13.94 17.83 -11.79
C GLY A 231 -13.04 16.89 -11.01
N SER A 232 -12.34 17.42 -10.00
CA SER A 232 -11.45 16.63 -9.16
C SER A 232 -12.20 15.55 -8.38
N GLN A 233 -13.43 15.82 -7.93
CA GLN A 233 -14.27 14.82 -7.26
C GLN A 233 -14.81 13.78 -8.24
N ALA A 234 -15.23 14.20 -9.43
CA ALA A 234 -15.75 13.31 -10.46
C ALA A 234 -14.68 12.42 -11.10
N THR A 235 -13.40 12.78 -10.96
CA THR A 235 -12.25 11.95 -11.36
C THR A 235 -12.28 10.56 -10.73
N LEU A 236 -12.87 10.41 -9.53
CA LEU A 236 -13.06 9.12 -8.88
C LEU A 236 -13.79 8.11 -9.77
N VAL A 237 -14.78 8.55 -10.54
CA VAL A 237 -15.54 7.68 -11.46
C VAL A 237 -14.66 7.14 -12.58
N ILE A 238 -13.74 7.96 -13.10
CA ILE A 238 -12.77 7.57 -14.13
C ILE A 238 -11.71 6.64 -13.57
N ILE A 239 -11.39 6.77 -12.28
CA ILE A 239 -10.40 5.94 -11.60
C ILE A 239 -10.88 4.50 -11.39
N PHE A 240 -12.18 4.26 -11.19
CA PHE A 240 -12.73 2.93 -10.87
C PHE A 240 -12.27 1.81 -11.83
N PRO A 241 -12.36 1.96 -13.16
CA PRO A 241 -11.82 0.98 -14.11
C PRO A 241 -10.33 0.69 -13.95
N LEU A 242 -9.53 1.68 -13.52
CA LEU A 242 -8.10 1.54 -13.28
C LEU A 242 -7.80 0.70 -12.02
N ILE A 243 -8.76 0.64 -11.08
CA ILE A 243 -8.62 -0.15 -9.85
C ILE A 243 -9.00 -1.62 -10.08
N ILE A 244 -9.81 -1.94 -11.10
CA ILE A 244 -10.23 -3.32 -11.37
C ILE A 244 -9.03 -4.29 -11.47
N PRO A 245 -7.97 -4.01 -12.26
CA PRO A 245 -6.78 -4.87 -12.31
C PRO A 245 -6.10 -5.09 -10.96
N LEU A 246 -6.16 -4.13 -10.02
CA LEU A 246 -5.60 -4.29 -8.68
C LEU A 246 -6.31 -5.42 -7.92
N PHE A 247 -7.65 -5.49 -7.99
CA PHE A 247 -8.42 -6.54 -7.33
C PHE A 247 -8.15 -7.93 -7.92
N PHE A 248 -7.92 -8.01 -9.23
CA PHE A 248 -7.64 -9.27 -9.91
C PHE A 248 -6.16 -9.64 -9.94
N SER A 249 -5.26 -8.77 -9.48
CA SER A 249 -3.81 -9.01 -9.52
C SER A 249 -3.41 -10.29 -8.77
N ASN A 250 -4.04 -10.57 -7.63
CA ASN A 250 -3.78 -11.79 -6.86
C ASN A 250 -4.31 -13.06 -7.56
N LEU A 251 -5.45 -12.96 -8.25
CA LEU A 251 -6.00 -14.07 -9.04
C LEU A 251 -5.11 -14.39 -10.24
N VAL A 252 -4.65 -13.37 -10.96
CA VAL A 252 -3.74 -13.53 -12.11
C VAL A 252 -2.38 -14.11 -11.67
N ALA A 253 -1.89 -13.68 -10.51
CA ALA A 253 -0.64 -14.16 -9.94
C ALA A 253 -0.67 -15.64 -9.55
N THR A 254 -1.79 -16.10 -8.99
CA THR A 254 -1.95 -17.47 -8.46
C THR A 254 -2.49 -18.47 -9.48
N ALA A 255 -3.17 -18.01 -10.53
CA ALA A 255 -3.73 -18.84 -11.58
C ALA A 255 -3.57 -18.20 -12.98
N PRO A 256 -2.35 -18.11 -13.52
CA PRO A 256 -2.08 -17.39 -14.78
C PRO A 256 -2.76 -18.01 -16.02
N ASN A 257 -3.25 -19.25 -15.93
CA ASN A 257 -3.83 -20.02 -17.05
C ASN A 257 -5.26 -20.56 -16.78
N ALA A 258 -5.95 -20.07 -15.74
CA ALA A 258 -7.31 -20.53 -15.42
C ALA A 258 -8.39 -19.77 -16.21
#